data_AF-A0A8S3DEF5-F1
#
_entry.id   AF-A0A8S3DEF5-F1
#
_cell.length_a   1.000
_cell.length_b   1.000
_cell.length_c   1.000
_cell.angle_alpha   90.00
_cell.angle_beta   90.00
_cell.angle_gamma   90.00
#
_symmetry.space_group_name_H-M   'P 1'
#
loop_
_entity.id
_entity.type
_entity.pdbx_description
1 polymer ?
#
loop_
_entity_poly.entity_id
_entity_poly.type
_entity_poly.pdbx_seq_one_letter_code
_entity_poly.pdbx_strand_id
1 'polypeptide(L)'
;MGNNNDTDSLSEYDDTEVNVAGNESDDNDKLSETFDSLDEEQLLFDNGDSDTDDDEFMDDWTTDVIQSDCEIIREQNMILVVLKKCRGLISMIKRSTILTLYFDAQRKRFKKALNLCYDVKSRWNSTYCMINSFIVLREIIENLFSNKHQLHITQQQVKKLTNFELTSAD
;
A
#
# COMPACT_ATOMS: atom_id res chain seq x y z
N MET A 1 55.38 -30.00 27.96
CA MET A 1 55.38 -31.06 28.99
C MET A 1 54.58 -30.55 30.18
N GLY A 2 53.58 -31.32 30.63
CA GLY A 2 52.64 -30.97 31.72
C GLY A 2 51.20 -30.98 31.21
N ASN A 3 50.60 -32.16 30.97
CA ASN A 3 49.79 -32.99 31.87
C ASN A 3 48.44 -32.39 32.31
N ASN A 4 47.37 -32.97 31.75
CA ASN A 4 46.12 -33.47 32.32
C ASN A 4 45.38 -32.67 33.42
N ASN A 5 44.08 -32.41 33.20
CA ASN A 5 43.03 -33.01 34.03
C ASN A 5 41.64 -32.85 33.38
N ASP A 6 41.01 -34.01 33.15
CA ASP A 6 39.58 -34.20 32.98
C ASP A 6 38.84 -33.93 34.30
N THR A 7 37.67 -33.29 34.25
CA THR A 7 36.57 -33.54 35.18
C THR A 7 35.22 -33.30 34.52
N ASP A 8 34.52 -34.41 34.35
CA ASP A 8 33.06 -34.60 34.25
C ASP A 8 32.24 -33.67 35.16
N SER A 9 31.04 -33.29 34.70
CA SER A 9 29.81 -33.27 35.51
C SER A 9 28.57 -33.07 34.64
N LEU A 10 27.85 -34.17 34.43
CA LEU A 10 26.42 -34.22 34.10
C LEU A 10 25.59 -33.48 35.16
N SER A 11 24.49 -32.85 34.73
CA SER A 11 23.23 -32.87 35.50
C SER A 11 22.02 -32.75 34.56
N GLU A 12 21.29 -33.87 34.47
CA GLU A 12 19.89 -34.03 34.03
C GLU A 12 18.90 -33.29 34.94
N TYR A 13 17.60 -33.46 34.62
CA TYR A 13 16.34 -33.02 35.26
C TYR A 13 15.74 -31.75 34.61
N ASP A 14 14.45 -31.67 34.29
CA ASP A 14 13.29 -32.40 34.82
C ASP A 14 12.09 -32.33 33.85
N ASP A 15 11.40 -33.47 33.69
CA ASP A 15 10.10 -33.62 33.03
C ASP A 15 8.99 -33.17 33.98
N THR A 16 8.01 -32.41 33.49
CA THR A 16 6.68 -32.39 34.13
C THR A 16 5.58 -32.34 33.06
N GLU A 17 5.09 -33.53 32.72
CA GLU A 17 3.72 -33.73 32.24
C GLU A 17 2.73 -33.44 33.38
N VAL A 18 1.67 -32.68 33.10
CA VAL A 18 0.46 -32.66 33.94
C VAL A 18 -0.74 -32.91 33.03
N ASN A 19 -1.21 -34.16 33.05
CA ASN A 19 -2.56 -34.56 32.67
C ASN A 19 -3.54 -34.22 33.80
N VAL A 20 -4.64 -33.53 33.51
CA VAL A 20 -5.87 -33.63 34.32
C VAL A 20 -7.09 -33.69 33.37
N ALA A 21 -7.90 -34.71 33.62
CA ALA A 21 -9.06 -35.16 32.88
C ALA A 21 -10.39 -34.58 33.40
N GLY A 22 -11.44 -34.65 32.55
CA GLY A 22 -12.87 -34.59 32.91
C GLY A 22 -13.44 -33.18 33.10
N ASN A 23 -14.68 -32.84 32.72
CA ASN A 23 -15.87 -33.67 32.65
C ASN A 23 -16.96 -33.06 31.74
N GLU A 24 -17.94 -33.89 31.38
CA GLU A 24 -19.10 -33.72 30.48
C GLU A 24 -20.19 -32.71 30.92
N SER A 25 -21.02 -32.27 29.94
CA SER A 25 -22.50 -31.97 29.94
C SER A 25 -22.76 -30.89 28.87
N ASP A 26 -23.29 -31.19 27.69
CA ASP A 26 -24.71 -31.48 27.34
C ASP A 26 -25.66 -30.32 27.71
N ASP A 27 -26.03 -29.51 26.72
CA ASP A 27 -27.37 -28.93 26.61
C ASP A 27 -27.63 -28.46 25.17
N ASN A 28 -28.62 -29.12 24.57
CA ASN A 28 -29.35 -28.70 23.39
C ASN A 28 -29.92 -27.30 23.59
N ASP A 29 -29.73 -26.41 22.63
CA ASP A 29 -30.83 -25.51 22.26
C ASP A 29 -30.88 -25.26 20.75
N LYS A 30 -31.99 -25.75 20.19
CA LYS A 30 -32.48 -25.45 18.85
C LYS A 30 -32.85 -23.96 18.80
N LEU A 31 -32.12 -23.19 18.00
CA LEU A 31 -32.63 -21.95 17.44
C LEU A 31 -32.81 -22.13 15.93
N SER A 32 -34.03 -22.55 15.59
CA SER A 32 -34.58 -22.45 14.24
C SER A 32 -35.19 -21.07 14.10
N GLU A 33 -34.49 -20.13 13.46
CA GLU A 33 -35.11 -18.91 12.95
C GLU A 33 -34.64 -18.68 11.51
N THR A 34 -35.55 -19.02 10.60
CA THR A 34 -35.95 -18.17 9.46
C THR A 34 -34.82 -17.40 8.77
N PHE A 35 -34.22 -18.03 7.76
CA PHE A 35 -33.44 -17.33 6.74
C PHE A 35 -34.44 -16.62 5.81
N ASP A 36 -34.89 -15.44 6.23
CA ASP A 36 -35.66 -14.54 5.39
C ASP A 36 -34.80 -14.07 4.21
N SER A 37 -35.29 -14.39 3.01
CA SER A 37 -35.19 -13.63 1.77
C SER A 37 -34.27 -12.41 1.81
N LEU A 38 -33.00 -12.60 1.46
CA LEU A 38 -32.14 -11.49 1.05
C LEU A 38 -32.53 -11.12 -0.37
N ASP A 39 -33.39 -10.09 -0.44
CA ASP A 39 -33.71 -9.34 -1.65
C ASP A 39 -32.42 -8.95 -2.37
N GLU A 40 -32.40 -9.20 -3.69
CA GLU A 40 -31.43 -8.66 -4.63
C GLU A 40 -31.62 -7.14 -4.74
N GLU A 41 -31.19 -6.40 -3.71
CA GLU A 41 -30.98 -4.97 -3.87
C GLU A 41 -29.77 -4.77 -4.78
N GLN A 42 -30.10 -4.41 -6.01
CA GLN A 42 -29.25 -3.80 -7.02
C GLN A 42 -28.15 -2.97 -6.37
N LEU A 43 -26.93 -3.49 -6.43
CA LEU A 43 -25.70 -2.71 -6.28
C LEU A 43 -25.66 -1.70 -7.44
N LEU A 44 -26.37 -0.60 -7.25
CA LEU A 44 -26.13 0.65 -7.94
C LEU A 44 -24.70 1.05 -7.59
N PHE A 45 -23.76 0.62 -8.42
CA PHE A 45 -22.46 1.25 -8.53
C PHE A 45 -22.74 2.69 -8.96
N ASP A 46 -22.88 3.54 -7.95
CA ASP A 46 -22.76 4.97 -8.07
C ASP A 46 -21.41 5.23 -8.73
N ASN A 47 -21.45 5.40 -10.05
CA ASN A 47 -20.41 6.06 -10.83
C ASN A 47 -20.47 7.58 -10.53
N GLY A 48 -20.59 7.90 -9.24
CA GLY A 48 -20.40 9.21 -8.70
C GLY A 48 -18.99 9.60 -9.07
N ASP A 49 -18.93 10.53 -10.00
CA ASP A 49 -17.82 11.42 -10.28
C ASP A 49 -17.48 12.15 -8.98
N SER A 50 -16.90 11.40 -8.02
CA SER A 50 -16.47 11.90 -6.73
C SER A 50 -15.24 12.74 -7.00
N ASP A 51 -15.55 13.98 -7.35
CA ASP A 51 -14.89 15.20 -6.94
C ASP A 51 -13.59 14.92 -6.21
N THR A 52 -12.51 15.21 -6.91
CA THR A 52 -11.12 15.25 -6.48
C THR A 52 -10.85 16.34 -5.44
N ASP A 53 -11.78 16.58 -4.53
CA ASP A 53 -11.86 17.79 -3.71
C ASP A 53 -11.38 17.58 -2.27
N ASP A 54 -10.52 16.59 -2.02
CA ASP A 54 -9.91 16.37 -0.69
C ASP A 54 -8.37 16.23 -0.74
N ASP A 55 -7.76 16.62 -1.87
CA ASP A 55 -6.32 16.88 -1.99
C ASP A 55 -6.03 18.39 -2.23
N GLU A 56 -6.98 19.26 -1.88
CA GLU A 56 -6.90 20.71 -2.11
C GLU A 56 -5.88 21.36 -1.13
N PHE A 57 -4.91 22.07 -1.70
CA PHE A 57 -3.78 22.80 -1.07
C PHE A 57 -2.57 21.98 -0.55
N MET A 58 -1.73 21.54 -1.50
CA MET A 58 -0.39 20.96 -1.31
C MET A 58 0.76 21.75 -1.96
N ASP A 59 0.50 22.94 -2.52
CA ASP A 59 1.49 23.69 -3.30
C ASP A 59 1.67 25.13 -2.77
N ASP A 60 1.99 25.28 -1.48
CA ASP A 60 2.36 26.60 -0.92
C ASP A 60 3.89 26.81 -0.93
N TRP A 61 4.57 26.32 -1.97
CA TRP A 61 6.00 26.54 -2.20
C TRP A 61 6.28 27.92 -2.80
N THR A 62 5.42 28.91 -2.53
CA THR A 62 5.50 30.25 -3.15
C THR A 62 6.29 31.26 -2.33
N THR A 63 6.79 30.88 -1.15
CA THR A 63 7.34 31.83 -0.19
C THR A 63 8.86 31.88 -0.25
N ASP A 64 9.38 33.01 -0.75
CA ASP A 64 10.70 33.58 -0.50
C ASP A 64 11.89 33.20 -1.40
N VAL A 65 11.68 32.61 -2.58
CA VAL A 65 12.76 32.54 -3.58
C VAL A 65 12.80 33.85 -4.36
N ILE A 66 13.88 34.60 -4.18
CA ILE A 66 14.18 35.84 -4.91
C ILE A 66 14.00 35.56 -6.41
N GLN A 67 13.07 36.30 -7.01
CA GLN A 67 12.40 36.12 -8.30
C GLN A 67 13.31 36.14 -9.55
N SER A 68 14.62 35.99 -9.38
CA SER A 68 15.65 36.27 -10.39
C SER A 68 16.18 35.02 -11.10
N ASP A 69 16.07 33.83 -10.51
CA ASP A 69 16.63 32.61 -11.09
C ASP A 69 15.57 31.77 -11.83
N CYS A 70 15.47 32.00 -13.14
CA CYS A 70 14.57 31.25 -14.03
C CYS A 70 14.78 29.72 -13.96
N GLU A 71 16.00 29.28 -13.65
CA GLU A 71 16.33 27.86 -13.49
C GLU A 71 15.66 27.24 -12.26
N ILE A 72 15.68 27.95 -11.11
CA ILE A 72 15.06 27.47 -9.87
C ILE A 72 13.54 27.35 -10.05
N ILE A 73 12.91 28.33 -10.70
CA ILE A 73 11.47 28.29 -10.99
C ILE A 73 11.12 27.07 -11.85
N ARG A 74 11.94 26.77 -12.87
CA ARG A 74 11.72 25.60 -13.73
C ARG A 74 11.83 24.29 -12.95
N GLU A 75 12.86 24.15 -12.10
CA GLU A 75 13.05 22.96 -11.27
C GLU A 75 11.90 22.76 -10.27
N GLN A 76 11.47 23.84 -9.62
CA GLN A 76 10.31 23.78 -8.72
C GLN A 76 9.05 23.32 -9.43
N ASN A 77 8.78 23.86 -10.62
CA ASN A 77 7.63 23.44 -11.44
C ASN A 77 7.70 21.94 -11.79
N MET A 78 8.88 21.45 -12.19
CA MET A 78 9.07 20.01 -12.45
C MET A 78 8.82 19.16 -11.20
N ILE A 79 9.35 19.57 -10.04
CA ILE A 79 9.14 18.87 -8.77
C ILE A 79 7.64 18.80 -8.44
N LEU A 80 6.91 19.91 -8.59
CA LEU A 80 5.47 19.95 -8.35
C LEU A 80 4.70 19.00 -9.27
N VAL A 81 5.04 18.95 -10.57
CA VAL A 81 4.42 18.03 -11.54
C VAL A 81 4.67 16.58 -11.14
N VAL A 82 5.91 16.21 -10.79
CA VAL A 82 6.26 14.86 -10.35
C VAL A 82 5.49 14.48 -9.09
N LEU A 83 5.46 15.34 -8.08
CA LEU A 83 4.74 15.08 -6.83
C LEU A 83 3.24 14.90 -7.06
N LYS A 84 2.62 15.73 -7.91
CA LYS A 84 1.21 15.58 -8.29
C LYS A 84 0.94 14.22 -8.95
N LYS A 85 1.78 13.80 -9.90
CA LYS A 85 1.65 12.50 -10.55
C LYS A 85 1.82 11.35 -9.55
N CYS A 86 2.79 11.44 -8.64
CA CYS A 86 2.98 10.44 -7.58
C CYS A 86 1.75 10.30 -6.67
N ARG A 87 1.22 11.42 -6.16
CA ARG A 87 0.02 11.43 -5.31
C ARG A 87 -1.18 10.87 -6.07
N GLY A 88 -1.41 11.33 -7.30
CA GLY A 88 -2.49 10.87 -8.15
C GLY A 88 -2.44 9.37 -8.44
N LEU A 89 -1.24 8.83 -8.71
CA LEU A 89 -1.06 7.39 -8.95
C LEU A 89 -1.39 6.56 -7.70
N ILE A 90 -0.90 6.96 -6.52
CA ILE A 90 -1.21 6.23 -5.28
C ILE A 90 -2.71 6.23 -5.02
N SER A 91 -3.33 7.41 -5.12
CA SER A 91 -4.77 7.58 -4.96
C SER A 91 -5.54 6.67 -5.91
N MET A 92 -5.13 6.60 -7.18
CA MET A 92 -5.76 5.74 -8.16
C MET A 92 -5.59 4.24 -7.86
N ILE A 93 -4.37 3.81 -7.51
CA ILE A 93 -4.10 2.40 -7.19
C ILE A 93 -4.93 1.96 -6.00
N LYS A 94 -4.94 2.76 -4.92
CA LYS A 94 -5.60 2.39 -3.67
C LYS A 94 -7.12 2.51 -3.69
N ARG A 95 -7.69 3.34 -4.59
CA ARG A 95 -9.15 3.39 -4.80
C ARG A 95 -9.66 2.25 -5.69
N SER A 96 -8.82 1.72 -6.57
CA SER A 96 -9.20 0.61 -7.46
C SER A 96 -8.85 -0.74 -6.85
N THR A 97 -9.85 -1.56 -6.56
CA THR A 97 -9.66 -2.92 -6.06
C THR A 97 -8.80 -3.77 -7.01
N ILE A 98 -9.01 -3.63 -8.32
CA ILE A 98 -8.24 -4.38 -9.34
C ILE A 98 -6.77 -3.97 -9.30
N LEU A 99 -6.48 -2.68 -9.25
CA LEU A 99 -5.10 -2.18 -9.20
C LEU A 99 -4.43 -2.53 -7.87
N THR A 100 -5.15 -2.44 -6.76
CA THR A 100 -4.64 -2.84 -5.43
C THR A 100 -4.28 -4.32 -5.42
N LEU A 101 -5.18 -5.20 -5.89
CA LEU A 101 -4.92 -6.64 -5.97
C LEU A 101 -3.72 -6.96 -6.87
N TYR A 102 -3.63 -6.31 -8.03
CA TYR A 102 -2.47 -6.44 -8.91
C TYR A 102 -1.18 -6.02 -8.19
N PHE A 103 -1.19 -4.86 -7.53
CA PHE A 103 -0.03 -4.31 -6.86
C PHE A 103 0.44 -5.22 -5.72
N ASP A 104 -0.48 -5.76 -4.93
CA ASP A 104 -0.16 -6.70 -3.85
C ASP A 104 0.36 -8.04 -4.37
N ALA A 105 -0.19 -8.56 -5.47
CA ALA A 105 0.32 -9.76 -6.11
C ALA A 105 1.77 -9.56 -6.59
N GLN A 106 2.07 -8.41 -7.22
CA GLN A 106 3.43 -8.09 -7.64
C GLN A 106 4.35 -7.88 -6.43
N ARG A 107 3.91 -7.19 -5.37
CA ARG A 107 4.72 -7.01 -4.15
C ARG A 107 5.15 -8.34 -3.53
N LYS A 108 4.22 -9.30 -3.46
CA LYS A 108 4.53 -10.68 -2.99
C LYS A 108 5.53 -11.37 -3.92
N ARG A 109 5.37 -11.25 -5.24
CA ARG A 109 6.28 -11.81 -6.24
C ARG A 109 7.71 -11.26 -6.13
N PHE A 110 7.85 -9.95 -5.98
CA PHE A 110 9.13 -9.25 -5.82
C PHE A 110 9.65 -9.24 -4.37
N LYS A 111 8.92 -9.88 -3.43
CA LYS A 111 9.24 -9.93 -1.99
C LYS A 111 9.47 -8.54 -1.38
N LYS A 112 8.70 -7.54 -1.81
CA LYS A 112 8.77 -6.16 -1.29
C LYS A 112 7.87 -6.02 -0.08
N ALA A 113 8.46 -5.82 1.10
CA ALA A 113 7.72 -5.64 2.34
C ALA A 113 6.98 -4.28 2.41
N LEU A 114 7.54 -3.24 1.79
CA LEU A 114 6.98 -1.89 1.83
C LEU A 114 5.72 -1.76 0.97
N ASN A 115 4.78 -0.95 1.45
CA ASN A 115 3.57 -0.52 0.75
C ASN A 115 3.79 0.86 0.11
N LEU A 116 2.89 1.24 -0.81
CA LEU A 116 2.78 2.64 -1.24
C LEU A 116 2.34 3.52 -0.07
N CYS A 117 3.10 4.59 0.19
CA CYS A 117 2.85 5.53 1.27
C CYS A 117 2.11 6.76 0.73
N TYR A 118 1.01 7.15 1.38
CA TYR A 118 0.36 8.42 1.08
C TYR A 118 1.23 9.58 1.53
N ASP A 119 1.16 10.68 0.78
CA ASP A 119 1.67 11.97 1.22
C ASP A 119 0.58 12.65 2.06
N VAL A 120 0.90 13.08 3.28
CA VAL A 120 -0.06 13.56 4.28
C VAL A 120 0.46 14.84 4.93
N LYS A 121 -0.26 15.94 4.72
CA LYS A 121 0.13 17.30 5.16
C LYS A 121 0.49 17.40 6.65
N SER A 122 -0.18 16.65 7.52
CA SER A 122 0.07 16.68 8.97
C SER A 122 1.32 15.92 9.41
N ARG A 123 1.97 15.15 8.53
CA ARG A 123 3.17 14.36 8.83
C ARG A 123 4.36 14.93 8.07
N TRP A 124 5.27 15.57 8.81
CA TRP A 124 6.43 16.29 8.28
C TRP A 124 7.36 15.50 7.32
N ASN A 125 7.31 14.17 7.35
CA ASN A 125 8.14 13.30 6.50
C ASN A 125 7.33 12.45 5.50
N SER A 126 6.06 12.76 5.28
CA SER A 126 5.20 11.95 4.39
C SER A 126 5.64 11.97 2.94
N THR A 127 6.10 13.12 2.44
CA THR A 127 6.57 13.26 1.05
C THR A 127 7.81 12.41 0.83
N TYR A 128 8.73 12.43 1.80
CA TYR A 128 9.90 11.54 1.79
C TYR A 128 9.48 10.07 1.80
N CYS A 129 8.56 9.66 2.68
CA CYS A 129 8.06 8.29 2.73
C CYS A 129 7.41 7.85 1.41
N MET A 130 6.61 8.74 0.79
CA MET A 130 6.00 8.53 -0.51
C MET A 130 7.08 8.28 -1.57
N ILE A 131 8.02 9.21 -1.75
CA ILE A 131 9.09 9.10 -2.75
C ILE A 131 9.93 7.83 -2.53
N ASN A 132 10.31 7.56 -1.28
CA ASN A 132 11.06 6.35 -0.95
C ASN A 132 10.28 5.08 -1.31
N SER A 133 8.96 5.04 -1.06
CA SER A 133 8.11 3.92 -1.47
C SER A 133 8.08 3.74 -2.99
N PHE A 134 8.02 4.84 -3.76
CA PHE A 134 8.11 4.80 -5.23
C PHE A 134 9.43 4.23 -5.72
N ILE A 135 10.55 4.65 -5.12
CA ILE A 135 11.88 4.15 -5.49
C ILE A 135 11.99 2.64 -5.21
N VAL A 136 11.56 2.19 -4.03
CA VAL A 136 11.64 0.77 -3.65
C VAL A 136 10.73 -0.11 -4.52
N LEU A 137 9.56 0.41 -4.90
CA LEU A 137 8.53 -0.29 -5.66
C LEU A 137 8.60 0.00 -7.17
N ARG A 138 9.69 0.62 -7.64
CA ARG A 138 9.87 1.06 -9.04
C ARG A 138 9.57 -0.05 -10.05
N GLU A 139 10.15 -1.23 -9.89
CA GLU A 139 9.95 -2.36 -10.81
C GLU A 139 8.47 -2.79 -10.90
N ILE A 140 7.72 -2.67 -9.80
CA ILE A 140 6.30 -3.01 -9.78
C ILE A 140 5.48 -1.95 -10.53
N ILE A 141 5.85 -0.68 -10.36
CA ILE A 141 5.22 0.46 -11.04
C ILE A 141 5.50 0.40 -12.55
N GLU A 142 6.74 0.11 -12.96
CA GLU A 142 7.08 -0.09 -14.38
C GLU A 142 6.32 -1.27 -14.99
N ASN A 143 6.15 -2.37 -14.25
CA ASN A 143 5.33 -3.49 -14.68
C ASN A 143 3.84 -3.13 -14.77
N LEU A 144 3.32 -2.29 -13.86
CA LEU A 144 1.94 -1.79 -13.95
C LEU A 144 1.74 -1.05 -15.27
N PHE A 145 2.63 -0.11 -15.60
CA PHE A 145 2.52 0.66 -16.84
C PHE A 145 2.68 -0.19 -18.10
N SER A 146 3.56 -1.18 -18.07
CA SER A 146 3.76 -2.12 -19.18
C SER A 146 2.55 -3.02 -19.42
N ASN A 147 1.84 -3.41 -18.36
CA ASN A 147 0.74 -4.37 -18.42
C ASN A 147 -0.65 -3.75 -18.27
N LYS A 148 -0.77 -2.42 -18.17
CA LYS A 148 -2.04 -1.71 -17.90
C LYS A 148 -3.18 -2.06 -18.87
N HIS A 149 -2.86 -2.40 -20.12
CA HIS A 149 -3.82 -2.80 -21.15
C HIS A 149 -4.34 -4.24 -21.00
N GLN A 150 -3.62 -5.08 -20.27
CA GLN A 150 -3.99 -6.46 -19.99
C GLN A 150 -4.79 -6.57 -18.68
N LEU A 151 -4.81 -5.50 -17.87
CA LEU A 151 -5.65 -5.42 -16.70
C LEU A 151 -7.09 -5.17 -17.13
N HIS A 152 -8.04 -5.86 -16.49
CA HIS A 152 -9.48 -5.68 -16.71
C HIS A 152 -10.00 -4.36 -16.10
N ILE A 153 -9.32 -3.24 -16.37
CA ILE A 153 -9.67 -1.89 -15.93
C ILE A 153 -10.32 -1.10 -17.08
N THR A 154 -11.01 -0.01 -16.75
CA THR A 154 -11.72 0.78 -17.76
C THR A 154 -10.75 1.56 -18.65
N GLN A 155 -11.17 1.87 -19.89
CA GLN A 155 -10.40 2.73 -20.82
C GLN A 155 -10.05 4.10 -20.20
N GLN A 156 -10.98 4.68 -19.42
CA GLN A 156 -10.75 5.93 -18.71
C GLN A 156 -9.63 5.78 -17.66
N GLN A 157 -9.60 4.67 -16.94
CA GLN A 157 -8.53 4.35 -15.99
C GLN A 157 -7.19 4.16 -16.71
N VAL A 158 -7.15 3.44 -17.84
CA VAL A 158 -5.94 3.30 -18.66
C VAL A 158 -5.41 4.67 -19.12
N LYS A 159 -6.29 5.57 -19.55
CA LYS A 159 -5.92 6.93 -19.94
C LYS A 159 -5.36 7.71 -18.74
N LYS A 160 -6.02 7.64 -17.57
CA LYS A 160 -5.53 8.28 -16.34
C LYS A 160 -4.14 7.74 -15.93
N LEU A 161 -3.93 6.42 -15.97
CA LEU A 161 -2.61 5.82 -15.72
C LEU A 161 -1.55 6.34 -16.70
N THR A 162 -1.89 6.42 -17.98
CA THR A 162 -0.95 6.91 -19.01
C THR A 162 -0.57 8.38 -18.76
N ASN A 163 -1.49 9.21 -18.24
CA ASN A 163 -1.17 10.59 -17.87
C ASN A 163 -0.22 10.69 -16.65
N PHE A 164 -0.13 9.65 -15.82
CA PHE A 164 0.81 9.60 -14.69
C PHE A 164 2.22 9.15 -15.11
N GLU A 165 2.43 8.67 -16.34
CA GLU A 165 3.76 8.40 -16.83
C GLU A 165 4.53 9.72 -17.04
N LEU A 166 5.79 9.72 -16.60
CA LEU A 166 6.70 10.83 -16.88
C LEU A 166 7.24 10.65 -18.29
N THR A 167 6.99 11.65 -19.13
CA THR A 167 7.49 11.71 -20.50
C THR A 167 8.48 12.85 -20.63
N SER A 168 9.28 12.85 -21.69
CA SER A 168 10.25 13.94 -21.95
C SER A 168 9.60 15.30 -22.24
N ALA A 169 8.27 15.37 -22.26
CA ALA A 169 7.49 16.57 -22.50
C ALA A 169 6.97 17.24 -21.21
N ASP A 170 7.17 16.60 -20.04
CA ASP A 170 6.87 17.15 -18.71
C ASP A 170 8.04 17.96 -18.15
#